data_AF-A0A952VVR8-F1
#
_entry.id   AF-A0A952VVR8-F1
#
_cell.length_a   1.000
_cell.length_b   1.000
_cell.length_c   1.000
_cell.angle_alpha   90.00
_cell.angle_beta   90.00
_cell.angle_gamma   90.00
#
_symmetry.space_group_name_H-M   'P 1'
#
loop_
_entity.id
_entity.type
_entity.pdbx_description
1 polymer ?
#
loop_
_entity_poly.entity_id
_entity_poly.type
_entity_poly.pdbx_seq_one_letter_code
_entity_poly.pdbx_strand_id
1 'polypeptide(L)' 'MLDALSDKFEKILKKLRGQGVLTEENITEALKDVRFALLEADVNFKIVKDFIDRVRQKAV' A
#
# COMPACT_ATOMS: atom_id res chain seq x y z
N MET A 1 4.33 -15.67 -8.20
CA MET A 1 4.93 -14.46 -7.57
C MET A 1 4.05 -13.23 -7.76
N LEU A 2 3.60 -12.93 -8.99
CA LEU A 2 2.67 -11.81 -9.23
C LEU A 2 1.31 -12.01 -8.55
N ASP A 3 0.74 -13.21 -8.59
CA ASP A 3 -0.61 -13.47 -8.05
C ASP A 3 -0.69 -13.21 -6.54
N ALA A 4 0.34 -13.62 -5.78
CA ALA A 4 0.41 -13.37 -4.34
C ALA A 4 0.52 -11.87 -3.99
N LEU A 5 1.18 -11.09 -4.86
CA LEU A 5 1.23 -9.63 -4.71
C LEU A 5 -0.13 -9.01 -5.00
N SER A 6 -0.77 -9.42 -6.10
CA SER A 6 -2.12 -8.99 -6.48
C SER A 6 -3.12 -9.27 -5.35
N ASP A 7 -3.09 -10.46 -4.76
CA ASP A 7 -3.96 -10.83 -3.64
C ASP A 7 -3.76 -9.94 -2.41
N LYS A 8 -2.50 -9.60 -2.08
CA LYS A 8 -2.19 -8.72 -0.95
C LYS A 8 -2.71 -7.31 -1.21
N PHE A 9 -2.49 -6.77 -2.40
CA PHE A 9 -3.02 -5.46 -2.79
C PHE A 9 -4.53 -5.43 -2.78
N GLU A 10 -5.20 -6.47 -3.28
CA GLU A 10 -6.66 -6.54 -3.28
C GLU A 10 -7.23 -6.52 -1.86
N LYS A 11 -6.59 -7.24 -0.91
CA LYS A 11 -6.96 -7.21 0.52
C LYS A 11 -6.80 -5.83 1.14
N ILE A 12 -5.68 -5.15 0.87
CA ILE A 12 -5.41 -3.79 1.39
C ILE A 12 -6.46 -2.81 0.85
N LEU A 13 -6.76 -2.87 -0.44
CA LEU A 13 -7.76 -2.00 -1.07
C LEU A 13 -9.18 -2.30 -0.56
N LYS A 14 -9.53 -3.57 -0.35
CA LYS A 14 -10.81 -3.96 0.27
C LYS A 14 -10.95 -3.38 1.68
N LYS A 15 -9.89 -3.44 2.50
CA LYS A 15 -9.87 -2.84 3.84
C LYS A 15 -10.12 -1.33 3.78
N LEU A 16 -9.43 -0.62 2.89
CA LEU A 16 -9.62 0.82 2.71
C LEU A 16 -11.04 1.18 2.24
N ARG A 17 -11.58 0.47 1.24
CA ARG A 17 -12.95 0.69 0.76
C ARG A 17 -14.02 0.38 1.82
N GLY A 18 -13.72 -0.52 2.75
CA GLY A 18 -14.60 -0.84 3.87
C GLY A 18 -14.62 0.21 4.97
N GLN A 19 -13.65 1.12 5.01
CA GLN A 19 -13.67 2.27 5.91
C GLN A 19 -14.47 3.39 5.24
N GLY A 20 -15.71 3.63 5.70
CA GLY A 20 -16.65 4.56 5.08
C GLY A 20 -16.16 6.02 4.93
N VAL A 21 -15.06 6.39 5.60
CA VAL A 21 -14.33 7.64 5.42
C VAL A 21 -12.84 7.34 5.38
N LEU A 22 -12.13 7.94 4.42
CA LEU A 22 -10.67 7.91 4.37
C LEU A 22 -10.10 8.99 5.30
N THR A 23 -9.22 8.60 6.22
CA THR A 23 -8.53 9.48 7.17
C THR A 23 -7.03 9.35 6.97
N GLU A 24 -6.24 10.33 7.36
CA GLU A 24 -4.77 10.24 7.25
C GLU A 24 -4.20 9.00 7.95
N GLU A 25 -4.86 8.59 9.04
CA GLU A 25 -4.49 7.45 9.85
C GLU A 25 -4.69 6.13 9.10
N ASN A 26 -5.86 5.94 8.47
CA ASN A 26 -6.14 4.72 7.70
C ASN A 26 -5.37 4.64 6.39
N ILE A 27 -5.12 5.79 5.74
CA ILE A 27 -4.25 5.87 4.56
C ILE A 27 -2.83 5.50 4.96
N THR A 28 -2.32 6.03 6.07
CA THR A 28 -0.97 5.73 6.55
C THR A 28 -0.79 4.26 6.93
N GLU A 29 -1.80 3.65 7.55
CA GLU A 29 -1.82 2.22 7.84
C GLU A 29 -1.75 1.38 6.56
N ALA A 30 -2.60 1.68 5.57
CA ALA A 30 -2.61 0.95 4.31
C ALA A 30 -1.30 1.12 3.52
N LEU A 31 -0.67 2.30 3.55
CA LEU A 31 0.63 2.52 2.91
C LEU A 31 1.75 1.70 3.57
N LYS A 32 1.66 1.42 4.88
CA LYS A 32 2.60 0.49 5.53
C LYS A 32 2.42 -0.93 5.01
N ASP A 33 1.18 -1.39 4.88
CA ASP A 33 0.89 -2.74 4.36
C ASP A 33 1.38 -2.89 2.91
N VAL A 34 1.17 -1.86 2.07
CA VAL A 34 1.69 -1.80 0.70
C VAL A 34 3.22 -1.87 0.68
N ARG A 35 3.90 -1.14 1.57
CA ARG A 35 5.35 -1.18 1.69
C ARG A 35 5.86 -2.58 2.02
N PHE A 36 5.23 -3.28 2.97
CA PHE A 36 5.61 -4.64 3.31
C PHE A 36 5.42 -5.60 2.13
N ALA A 37 4.26 -5.54 1.46
CA ALA A 37 3.95 -6.39 0.32
C ALA A 37 4.96 -6.23 -0.82
N LEU A 38 5.41 -5.00 -1.09
CA LEU A 38 6.41 -4.73 -2.13
C LEU A 38 7.80 -5.26 -1.75
N LEU A 39 8.21 -5.12 -0.48
CA LEU A 39 9.50 -5.62 -0.02
C LEU A 39 9.55 -7.15 -0.01
N GLU A 40 8.46 -7.83 0.38
CA GLU A 40 8.34 -9.28 0.32
C GLU A 40 8.37 -9.84 -1.11
N ALA A 41 8.02 -9.01 -2.10
CA ALA A 41 8.09 -9.35 -3.52
C ALA A 41 9.46 -9.04 -4.13
N ASP A 42 10.50 -8.89 -3.31
CA ASP A 42 11.88 -8.58 -3.71
C ASP A 42 12.03 -7.26 -4.50
N VAL A 43 11.14 -6.28 -4.28
CA VAL A 43 11.26 -4.95 -4.90
C VAL A 43 12.32 -4.12 -4.17
N ASN A 44 13.16 -3.42 -4.95
CA ASN A 44 14.22 -2.58 -4.39
C ASN A 44 13.67 -1.49 -3.45
N PHE A 45 14.28 -1.37 -2.27
CA PHE A 45 13.88 -0.42 -1.23
C PHE A 45 13.74 1.03 -1.74
N LYS A 46 14.64 1.51 -2.61
CA LYS A 46 14.55 2.87 -3.17
C LYS A 46 13.27 3.07 -3.99
N ILE A 47 12.94 2.08 -4.82
CA ILE A 47 11.72 2.09 -5.63
C ILE A 47 10.48 2.09 -4.74
N VAL A 48 10.46 1.24 -3.70
CA VAL A 48 9.35 1.17 -2.75
C VAL A 48 9.18 2.50 -2.03
N LYS A 49 10.25 3.09 -1.52
CA LYS A 49 10.21 4.38 -0.83
C LYS A 49 9.65 5.47 -1.73
N ASP A 50 10.20 5.64 -2.93
CA ASP A 50 9.76 6.68 -3.86
C ASP A 50 8.30 6.46 -4.31
N PHE A 51 7.88 5.19 -4.45
CA PHE A 51 6.50 4.86 -4.76
C PHE A 51 5.55 5.28 -3.64
N ILE A 52 5.83 4.90 -2.39
CA ILE A 52 5.01 5.25 -1.24
C ILE A 52 4.96 6.77 -1.04
N ASP A 53 6.08 7.48 -1.19
CA ASP A 53 6.15 8.93 -1.06
C ASP A 53 5.24 9.62 -2.11
N ARG A 54 5.27 9.17 -3.37
CA ARG A 54 4.37 9.68 -4.43
C ARG A 54 2.90 9.38 -4.18
N VAL A 55 2.56 8.20 -3.65
CA VAL A 55 1.16 7.84 -3.37
C VAL A 55 0.64 8.66 -2.20
N ARG A 56 1.42 8.82 -1.13
CA ARG A 56 1.05 9.65 0.02
C ARG A 56 0.70 11.09 -0.39
N GLN A 57 1.51 11.71 -1.24
CA GLN A 57 1.26 13.06 -1.76
C GLN A 57 -0.02 13.20 -2.61
N LYS A 58 -0.58 12.10 -3.12
CA LYS A 58 -1.81 12.11 -3.92
C LYS A 58 -3.05 11.75 -3.10
N ALA A 59 -2.85 11.09 -1.96
CA ALA A 59 -3.91 10.57 -1.11
C ALA A 59 -4.25 11.51 0.05
N VAL A 60 -3.32 12.40 0.41
CA VAL A 60 -3.46 13.50 1.38
C VAL A 60 -3.44 14.81 0.61
#